data_AF-A0AAD4DKC1-F1
#
_entry.id   AF-A0AAD4DKC1-F1
#
_cell.length_a   1.000
_cell.length_b   1.000
_cell.length_c   1.000
_cell.angle_alpha   90.00
_cell.angle_beta   90.00
_cell.angle_gamma   90.00
#
_symmetry.space_group_name_H-M   'P 1'
#
loop_
_entity.id
_entity.type
_entity.pdbx_description
1 polymer ?
#
loop_
_entity_poly.entity_id
_entity_poly.type
_entity_poly.pdbx_seq_one_letter_code
_entity_poly.pdbx_strand_id
1 'polypeptide(L)'
;MTTASTNTNAQEQQQQERPPPRNIRRHDRIVTSDEEMKEFNKGYYAKAQSQYLDPCQAQTKASMKCMDENGFDKKKCTRFFKDYSDCKRKWLETLREDRRKKNLGITDDDDDVKKDTASGSS
;
A
#
# COMPACT_ATOMS: atom_id res chain seq x y z
N MET A 1 -7.56 -64.60 35.39
CA MET A 1 -6.62 -65.58 34.80
C MET A 1 -5.82 -64.85 33.73
N THR A 2 -4.54 -64.64 33.99
CA THR A 2 -3.54 -64.07 33.07
C THR A 2 -2.94 -65.19 32.23
N THR A 3 -2.79 -65.00 30.91
CA THR A 3 -1.62 -65.49 30.16
C THR A 3 -1.41 -64.64 28.91
N ALA A 4 -0.17 -64.18 28.76
CA ALA A 4 0.42 -63.56 27.57
C ALA A 4 0.81 -64.63 26.54
N SER A 5 1.06 -64.24 25.28
CA SER A 5 2.07 -64.85 24.38
C SER A 5 2.18 -64.08 23.05
N THR A 6 3.31 -63.38 22.82
CA THR A 6 4.37 -63.63 21.80
C THR A 6 3.97 -63.37 20.33
N ASN A 7 4.50 -62.38 19.62
CA ASN A 7 5.87 -62.10 19.13
C ASN A 7 6.04 -62.42 17.62
N THR A 8 6.45 -61.37 16.88
CA THR A 8 7.42 -61.31 15.75
C THR A 8 7.29 -62.20 14.52
N ASN A 9 7.20 -61.57 13.34
CA ASN A 9 8.04 -61.73 12.11
C ASN A 9 7.29 -61.06 10.93
N ALA A 10 7.86 -60.49 9.87
CA ALA A 10 9.21 -60.19 9.42
C ALA A 10 9.07 -59.32 8.14
N GLN A 11 10.16 -58.64 7.75
CA GLN A 11 10.54 -58.36 6.35
C GLN A 11 9.96 -57.13 5.63
N GLU A 12 10.63 -56.00 5.86
CA GLU A 12 11.47 -55.31 4.86
C GLU A 12 11.49 -55.88 3.42
N GLN A 13 11.25 -55.01 2.43
CA GLN A 13 12.07 -54.74 1.21
C GLN A 13 11.18 -54.16 0.09
N GLN A 14 11.16 -52.85 -0.14
CA GLN A 14 12.10 -52.03 -0.93
C GLN A 14 11.55 -51.70 -2.33
N GLN A 15 11.79 -50.44 -2.73
CA GLN A 15 11.64 -49.82 -4.06
C GLN A 15 10.21 -49.33 -4.39
N GLN A 16 9.92 -48.03 -4.49
CA GLN A 16 10.71 -46.94 -5.07
C GLN A 16 10.22 -45.61 -4.48
N GLU A 17 11.09 -44.83 -3.83
CA GLU A 17 10.71 -43.50 -3.32
C GLU A 17 10.40 -42.56 -4.50
N ARG A 18 9.11 -42.27 -4.75
CA ARG A 18 8.74 -41.10 -5.55
C ARG A 18 9.22 -39.86 -4.80
N PRO A 19 9.87 -38.87 -5.46
CA PRO A 19 10.17 -37.62 -4.78
C PRO A 19 8.87 -37.06 -4.19
N PRO A 20 8.90 -36.51 -2.96
CA PRO A 20 7.70 -36.02 -2.31
C PRO A 20 7.04 -35.00 -3.24
N PRO A 21 5.70 -34.99 -3.36
CA PRO A 21 5.04 -33.96 -4.13
C PRO A 21 5.49 -32.62 -3.54
N ARG A 22 6.21 -31.82 -4.35
CA ARG A 22 6.56 -30.46 -3.92
C ARG A 22 5.24 -29.77 -3.64
N ASN A 23 5.08 -29.31 -2.40
CA ASN A 23 3.92 -28.54 -1.99
C ASN A 23 4.02 -27.17 -2.67
N ILE A 24 3.52 -27.11 -3.91
CA ILE A 24 3.40 -25.88 -4.68
C ILE A 24 2.37 -25.03 -3.93
N ARG A 25 2.82 -23.97 -3.26
CA ARG A 25 1.90 -23.03 -2.62
C ARG A 25 0.99 -22.48 -3.71
N ARG A 26 -0.29 -22.21 -3.41
CA ARG A 26 -1.28 -21.76 -4.41
C ARG A 26 -0.82 -20.56 -5.26
N HIS A 27 0.15 -19.78 -4.78
CA HIS A 27 0.72 -18.63 -5.48
C HIS A 27 1.71 -19.00 -6.60
N ASP A 28 2.22 -20.23 -6.61
CA ASP A 28 3.16 -20.72 -7.62
C ASP A 28 2.44 -21.31 -8.85
N ARG A 29 1.09 -21.35 -8.84
CA ARG A 29 0.25 -21.77 -9.97
C ARG A 29 -0.47 -20.58 -10.61
N ILE A 30 0.18 -19.44 -10.71
CA ILE A 30 -0.29 -18.33 -11.55
C ILE A 30 0.24 -18.62 -12.96
N VAL A 31 -0.60 -19.27 -13.77
CA VAL A 31 -0.33 -19.51 -15.20
C VAL A 31 -0.90 -18.34 -15.99
N THR A 32 -0.38 -17.14 -15.77
CA THR A 32 -0.69 -15.98 -16.62
C THR A 32 0.24 -16.01 -17.82
N SER A 33 -0.32 -16.16 -19.01
CA SER A 33 0.45 -16.07 -20.25
C SER A 33 1.09 -14.68 -20.42
N ASP A 34 2.15 -14.59 -21.21
CA ASP A 34 2.85 -13.32 -21.48
C ASP A 34 1.91 -12.26 -22.08
N GLU A 35 0.92 -12.68 -22.86
CA GLU A 35 -0.10 -11.79 -23.43
C GLU A 35 -1.09 -11.30 -22.38
N GLU A 36 -1.52 -12.14 -21.43
CA GLU A 36 -2.38 -11.73 -20.32
C GLU A 36 -1.66 -10.77 -19.36
N MET A 37 -0.37 -11.02 -19.11
CA MET A 37 0.47 -10.11 -18.32
C MET A 37 0.64 -8.76 -19.04
N LYS A 38 0.83 -8.77 -20.35
CA LYS A 38 0.97 -7.54 -21.15
C LYS A 38 -0.31 -6.70 -21.14
N GLU A 39 -1.48 -7.33 -21.27
CA GLU A 39 -2.76 -6.62 -21.21
C GLU A 39 -3.07 -6.07 -19.81
N PHE A 40 -2.82 -6.84 -18.75
CA PHE A 40 -2.92 -6.35 -17.37
C PHE A 40 -1.97 -5.17 -17.13
N ASN A 41 -0.72 -5.28 -17.57
CA ASN A 41 0.28 -4.24 -17.37
C ASN A 41 -0.02 -2.97 -18.20
N LYS A 42 -0.65 -3.11 -19.38
CA LYS A 42 -1.13 -1.98 -20.18
C LYS A 42 -2.21 -1.18 -19.44
N GLY A 43 -3.18 -1.85 -18.82
CA GLY A 43 -4.20 -1.21 -17.98
C GLY A 43 -3.60 -0.62 -16.69
N TYR A 44 -2.62 -1.32 -16.10
CA TYR A 44 -1.88 -0.83 -14.94
C TYR A 44 -1.11 0.44 -15.26
N TYR A 45 -0.27 0.49 -16.30
CA TYR A 45 0.45 1.71 -16.66
C TYR A 45 -0.46 2.84 -17.14
N ALA A 46 -1.57 2.53 -17.82
CA ALA A 46 -2.54 3.55 -18.26
C ALA A 46 -3.30 4.18 -17.08
N LYS A 47 -3.67 3.41 -16.05
CA LYS A 47 -4.36 3.91 -14.85
C LYS A 47 -3.40 4.41 -13.76
N ALA A 48 -2.20 3.84 -13.67
CA ALA A 48 -1.21 4.18 -12.66
C ALA A 48 -0.63 5.59 -12.84
N GLN A 49 -0.58 6.08 -14.09
CA GLN A 49 -0.11 7.44 -14.41
C GLN A 49 -0.94 8.52 -13.70
N SER A 50 -2.23 8.29 -13.43
CA SER A 50 -3.09 9.30 -12.77
C SER A 50 -3.47 8.98 -11.33
N GLN A 51 -3.41 7.70 -10.91
CA GLN A 51 -3.93 7.29 -9.60
C GLN A 51 -2.86 7.13 -8.51
N TYR A 52 -1.57 6.98 -8.88
CA TYR A 52 -0.48 6.75 -7.94
C TYR A 52 0.69 7.73 -8.05
N LEU A 53 0.68 8.66 -9.01
CA LEU A 53 1.68 9.72 -9.04
C LEU A 53 1.35 10.77 -7.99
N ASP A 54 2.31 11.08 -7.12
CA ASP A 54 2.24 12.22 -6.22
C ASP A 54 2.18 13.52 -7.05
N PRO A 55 1.06 14.26 -7.04
CA PRO A 55 0.91 15.50 -7.81
C PRO A 55 1.85 16.61 -7.32
N CYS A 56 2.47 16.45 -6.15
CA CYS A 56 3.40 17.42 -5.57
C CYS A 56 4.88 17.07 -5.78
N GLN A 57 5.18 16.08 -6.63
CA GLN A 57 6.55 15.64 -6.89
C GLN A 57 7.47 16.77 -7.39
N ALA A 58 6.95 17.71 -8.19
CA ALA A 58 7.72 18.85 -8.69
C ALA A 58 8.19 19.78 -7.56
N GLN A 59 7.30 20.08 -6.61
CA GLN A 59 7.58 20.92 -5.44
C GLN A 59 8.53 20.21 -4.48
N THR A 60 8.38 18.90 -4.29
CA THR A 60 9.33 18.08 -3.52
C THR A 60 10.73 18.19 -4.11
N LYS A 61 10.88 17.97 -5.43
CA LYS A 61 12.18 18.11 -6.12
C LYS A 61 12.77 19.51 -5.99
N ALA A 62 11.95 20.56 -6.10
CA ALA A 62 12.40 21.94 -5.94
C ALA A 62 12.91 22.23 -4.51
N SER A 63 12.19 21.73 -3.49
CA SER A 63 12.60 21.88 -2.09
C SER A 63 13.90 21.14 -1.76
N MET A 64 14.08 19.94 -2.32
CA MET A 64 15.32 19.16 -2.19
C MET A 64 16.49 19.86 -2.86
N LYS A 65 16.29 20.35 -4.09
CA LYS A 65 17.31 21.12 -4.81
C LYS A 65 17.78 22.35 -4.02
N CYS A 66 16.84 23.09 -3.41
CA CYS A 66 17.20 24.21 -2.57
C CYS A 66 18.06 23.78 -1.37
N MET A 67 17.72 22.66 -0.71
CA MET A 67 18.54 22.16 0.41
C MET A 67 19.94 21.76 -0.05
N ASP A 68 20.07 21.09 -1.19
CA ASP A 68 21.36 20.67 -1.74
C ASP A 68 22.27 21.88 -2.03
N GLU A 69 21.71 22.97 -2.58
CA GLU A 69 22.44 24.19 -2.91
C GLU A 69 22.80 25.05 -1.69
N ASN A 70 22.06 24.91 -0.58
CA ASN A 70 22.18 25.77 0.60
C ASN A 70 22.76 25.06 1.83
N GLY A 71 23.35 23.88 1.66
CA GLY A 71 23.92 23.10 2.76
C GLY A 71 22.88 22.66 3.80
N PHE A 72 21.67 22.31 3.33
CA PHE A 72 20.54 21.87 4.14
C PHE A 72 20.02 22.90 5.16
N ASP A 73 20.28 24.19 4.94
CA ASP A 73 19.68 25.26 5.73
C ASP A 73 18.19 25.45 5.38
N LYS A 74 17.33 24.93 6.26
CA LYS A 74 15.86 24.98 6.08
C LYS A 74 15.31 26.40 6.00
N LYS A 75 15.94 27.38 6.67
CA LYS A 75 15.41 28.76 6.73
C LYS A 75 15.45 29.42 5.36
N LYS A 76 16.49 29.13 4.56
CA LYS A 76 16.65 29.65 3.20
C LYS A 76 15.63 29.06 2.23
N CYS A 77 15.14 27.85 2.50
CA CYS A 77 14.22 27.11 1.62
C CYS A 77 12.75 27.20 2.02
N THR A 78 12.38 28.05 3.00
CA THR A 78 11.02 28.17 3.54
C THR A 78 9.94 28.36 2.46
N ARG A 79 10.25 29.11 1.39
CA ARG A 79 9.33 29.32 0.26
C ARG A 79 8.99 28.01 -0.47
N PHE A 80 9.97 27.17 -0.73
CA PHE A 80 9.76 25.89 -1.41
C PHE A 80 8.95 24.91 -0.54
N PHE A 81 9.17 24.92 0.78
CA PHE A 81 8.36 24.11 1.71
C PHE A 81 6.91 24.59 1.79
N LYS A 82 6.70 25.92 1.71
CA LYS A 82 5.36 26.48 1.63
C LYS A 82 4.65 26.05 0.34
N ASP A 83 5.34 26.12 -0.79
CA ASP A 83 4.80 25.70 -2.09
C ASP A 83 4.41 24.21 -2.09
N TYR A 84 5.23 23.34 -1.49
CA TYR A 84 4.89 21.93 -1.30
C TYR A 84 3.67 21.74 -0.39
N SER A 85 3.60 22.47 0.73
CA SER A 85 2.48 22.39 1.67
C SER A 85 1.16 22.85 1.03
N ASP A 86 1.22 23.91 0.22
CA ASP A 86 0.08 24.42 -0.53
C ASP A 86 -0.37 23.44 -1.62
N CYS A 87 0.57 22.79 -2.31
CA CYS A 87 0.25 21.72 -3.25
C CYS A 87 -0.48 20.56 -2.55
N LYS A 88 0.08 20.06 -1.44
CA LYS A 88 -0.50 18.94 -0.70
C LYS A 88 -1.91 19.26 -0.18
N ARG A 89 -2.11 20.48 0.31
CA ARG A 89 -3.44 20.96 0.74
C ARG A 89 -4.44 20.95 -0.40
N LYS A 90 -4.07 21.48 -1.57
CA LYS A 90 -4.96 21.48 -2.75
C LYS A 90 -5.29 20.06 -3.19
N TRP A 91 -4.32 19.17 -3.23
CA TRP A 91 -4.54 17.77 -3.60
C TRP A 91 -5.49 17.04 -2.64
N LEU A 92 -5.34 17.24 -1.33
CA LEU A 92 -6.27 16.67 -0.36
C LEU A 92 -7.69 17.23 -0.56
N GLU A 93 -7.82 18.51 -0.91
CA GLU A 93 -9.13 19.09 -1.20
C GLU A 93 -9.76 18.50 -2.47
N THR A 94 -8.99 18.31 -3.55
CA THR A 94 -9.52 17.66 -4.75
C THR A 94 -9.95 16.22 -4.48
N LEU A 95 -9.22 15.49 -3.63
CA LEU A 95 -9.63 14.15 -3.19
C LEU A 95 -10.94 14.18 -2.37
N ARG A 96 -11.12 15.18 -1.49
CA ARG A 96 -12.39 15.36 -0.76
C ARG A 96 -13.54 15.67 -1.70
N GLU A 97 -13.33 16.60 -2.63
CA GLU A 97 -14.32 16.94 -3.66
C GLU A 97 -14.67 15.75 -4.55
N ASP A 98 -13.68 14.97 -4.98
CA ASP A 98 -13.90 13.79 -5.81
C ASP A 98 -14.71 12.73 -5.06
N ARG A 99 -14.48 12.57 -3.75
CA ARG A 99 -15.33 11.70 -2.90
C ARG A 99 -16.76 12.23 -2.81
N ARG A 100 -16.95 13.53 -2.60
CA ARG A 100 -18.29 14.17 -2.59
C ARG A 100 -19.00 14.00 -3.94
N LYS A 101 -18.33 14.28 -5.05
CA LYS A 101 -18.89 14.19 -6.42
C LYS A 101 -19.26 12.77 -6.81
N LYS A 102 -18.49 11.77 -6.38
CA LYS A 102 -18.75 10.35 -6.67
C LYS A 102 -19.87 9.75 -5.83
N ASN A 103 -20.50 10.54 -4.95
CA ASN A 103 -21.61 10.15 -4.08
C ASN A 103 -21.40 8.78 -3.43
N LEU A 104 -20.15 8.50 -3.01
CA LEU A 104 -19.80 7.33 -2.22
C LEU A 104 -20.36 7.59 -0.82
N GLY A 105 -21.66 7.33 -0.62
CA GLY A 105 -22.49 7.74 0.52
C GLY A 105 -21.81 7.66 1.88
N ILE A 106 -21.11 8.73 2.23
CA ILE A 106 -20.56 9.03 3.54
C ILE A 106 -21.28 10.31 3.91
N THR A 107 -22.20 10.22 4.86
CA THR A 107 -22.83 11.40 5.44
C THR A 107 -21.85 12.00 6.43
N ASP A 108 -21.59 13.30 6.30
CA ASP A 108 -20.76 14.09 7.21
C ASP A 108 -21.55 14.43 8.50
N ASP A 109 -22.07 13.44 9.22
CA ASP A 109 -22.93 13.64 10.41
C ASP A 109 -22.17 13.68 11.76
N ASP A 110 -20.82 13.73 11.80
CA ASP A 110 -20.03 13.71 13.05
C ASP A 110 -18.93 14.80 13.17
N ASP A 111 -18.93 15.86 12.37
CA ASP A 111 -17.95 16.98 12.48
C ASP A 111 -18.52 18.27 13.09
N ASP A 112 -19.71 18.22 13.72
CA ASP A 112 -20.36 19.36 14.38
C ASP A 112 -20.56 19.15 15.89
N VAL A 113 -19.56 18.57 16.57
CA VAL A 113 -19.44 18.65 18.03
C VAL A 113 -18.30 19.60 18.41
N LYS A 114 -18.68 20.88 18.39
CA LYS A 114 -18.36 21.87 19.44
C LYS A 114 -16.98 22.54 19.36
N LYS A 115 -16.92 23.62 18.58
CA LYS A 115 -16.00 24.74 18.84
C LYS A 115 -16.76 26.06 19.06
N ASP A 116 -17.78 25.98 19.91
CA ASP A 116 -18.26 27.12 20.68
C ASP A 116 -17.88 26.76 22.13
N THR A 117 -16.99 27.45 22.83
CA THR A 117 -17.06 28.87 23.16
C THR A 117 -15.67 29.38 23.56
N ALA A 118 -15.34 30.57 23.08
CA ALA A 118 -14.21 31.36 23.54
C ALA A 118 -14.36 31.80 25.02
N SER A 119 -13.20 32.04 25.65
CA SER A 119 -12.95 33.09 26.66
C SER A 119 -13.91 33.22 27.87
N GLY A 120 -13.41 32.77 29.03
CA GLY A 120 -13.89 33.15 30.35
C GLY A 120 -12.73 33.14 31.35
N SER A 121 -11.81 34.10 31.22
CA SER A 121 -10.83 34.44 32.25
C SER A 121 -11.47 35.43 33.21
N SER A 122 -11.70 35.01 34.46
CA SER A 122 -11.57 35.78 35.70
C SER A 122 -11.69 34.83 36.88
#